data_AF-A0A7X1JAL0-F1
#
_entry.id   AF-A0A7X1JAL0-F1
#
_cell.length_a   1.000
_cell.length_b   1.000
_cell.length_c   1.000
_cell.angle_alpha   90.00
_cell.angle_beta   90.00
_cell.angle_gamma   90.00
#
_symmetry.space_group_name_H-M   'P 1'
#
loop_
_entity.id
_entity.type
_entity.pdbx_description
1 polymer ?
#
loop_
_entity_poly.entity_id
_entity_poly.type
_entity_poly.pdbx_seq_one_letter_code
_entity_poly.pdbx_strand_id
1 'polypeptide(L)'
;VELERRQADAEIKQRREIETVRAREEAETARVVEEERLRAQGAFLKTEEQLGVQRENQAREVAVAAKNRERVIAIESERIEKDRLLEVIARDRETELTRIAASKEVEAEKREIAEVIRERVAVDRTVAEQEESIKKLRAVEEAERQRQSVIIAAEAEAQERLVKDIKAAEAAEQAAVHRAAEELTLAEARLKSADLDAQAKLRLAEGIQAEAAAEGLAAVQVRDKEAEVIEKAGRAEAEATEARMRAEAEGSRAKALAEAEAIGEKLKAEAAGLTEKAAAMAALDEASRSHEEYRLRLEAEKDIRLAGLDVQRQVAEAQASVLATGLENADINIVGGESVFFDRLVSSIALGKGLDGFVQHSETAQALAGPWLDGTASFTDDFGRILGQVSTADVQNLTVSALLMKLMKTGGANSGQLQQLLDKAGELGLADASLAALNGSTKG
;
A
#
# COMPACT_ATOMS: atom_id res chain seq x y z
N VAL A 1 3.45 185.05 -134.46
CA VAL A 1 3.36 183.56 -134.37
C VAL A 1 4.68 182.90 -133.93
N GLU A 2 5.86 183.55 -133.96
CA GLU A 2 7.12 182.91 -133.46
C GLU A 2 7.39 183.01 -131.95
N LEU A 3 6.80 183.97 -131.24
CA LEU A 3 7.07 184.17 -129.80
C LEU A 3 6.36 183.17 -128.87
N GLU A 4 5.17 182.69 -129.25
CA GLU A 4 4.36 181.77 -128.43
C GLU A 4 4.96 180.36 -128.35
N ARG A 5 5.61 179.88 -129.42
CA ARG A 5 6.29 178.57 -129.42
C ARG A 5 7.48 178.51 -128.46
N ARG A 6 8.24 179.62 -128.34
CA ARG A 6 9.39 179.68 -127.42
C ARG A 6 9.00 179.67 -125.95
N GLN A 7 7.82 180.20 -125.61
CA GLN A 7 7.32 180.17 -124.23
C GLN A 7 6.84 178.77 -123.83
N ALA A 8 6.09 178.08 -124.70
CA ALA A 8 5.61 176.72 -124.43
C ALA A 8 6.76 175.71 -124.23
N ASP A 9 7.82 175.78 -125.04
CA ASP A 9 8.98 174.88 -124.90
C ASP A 9 9.77 175.13 -123.60
N ALA A 10 9.84 176.39 -123.15
CA ALA A 10 10.49 176.73 -121.88
C ALA A 10 9.69 176.21 -120.68
N GLU A 11 8.36 176.32 -120.70
CA GLU A 11 7.49 175.80 -119.63
C GLU A 11 7.54 174.27 -119.53
N ILE A 12 7.57 173.55 -120.65
CA ILE A 12 7.69 172.08 -120.65
C ILE A 12 9.04 171.65 -120.08
N LYS A 13 10.15 172.33 -120.45
CA LYS A 13 11.47 172.06 -119.86
C LYS A 13 11.48 172.32 -118.36
N GLN A 14 10.92 173.44 -117.92
CA GLN A 14 10.85 173.77 -116.50
C GLN A 14 10.02 172.75 -115.71
N ARG A 15 8.86 172.31 -116.23
CA ARG A 15 8.06 171.26 -115.58
C ARG A 15 8.81 169.93 -115.49
N ARG A 16 9.48 169.51 -116.57
CA ARG A 16 10.27 168.28 -116.56
C ARG A 16 11.41 168.34 -115.54
N GLU A 17 12.11 169.46 -115.45
CA GLU A 17 13.17 169.64 -114.46
C GLU A 17 12.62 169.55 -113.03
N ILE A 18 11.51 170.24 -112.73
CA ILE A 18 10.85 170.19 -111.43
C ILE A 18 10.41 168.76 -111.08
N GLU A 19 9.75 168.05 -112.00
CA GLU A 19 9.32 166.68 -111.77
C GLU A 19 10.50 165.72 -111.56
N THR A 20 11.59 165.88 -112.32
CA THR A 20 12.79 165.04 -112.13
C THR A 20 13.49 165.31 -110.81
N VAL A 21 13.60 166.58 -110.39
CA VAL A 21 14.17 166.93 -109.08
C VAL A 21 13.26 166.40 -107.97
N ARG A 22 11.94 166.61 -108.08
CA ARG A 22 10.97 166.10 -107.11
C ARG A 22 11.02 164.58 -106.97
N ALA A 23 11.02 163.85 -108.09
CA ALA A 23 11.11 162.39 -108.08
C ALA A 23 12.44 161.91 -107.48
N ARG A 24 13.54 162.65 -107.69
CA ARG A 24 14.84 162.33 -107.11
C ARG A 24 14.88 162.55 -105.60
N GLU A 25 14.36 163.69 -105.12
CA GLU A 25 14.26 164.01 -103.69
C GLU A 25 13.30 163.06 -102.96
N GLU A 26 12.15 162.72 -103.57
CA GLU A 26 11.21 161.74 -103.01
C GLU A 26 11.85 160.33 -102.91
N ALA A 27 12.64 159.91 -103.92
CA ALA A 27 13.36 158.64 -103.89
C ALA A 27 14.50 158.61 -102.86
N GLU A 28 15.27 159.70 -102.73
CA GLU A 28 16.27 159.88 -101.67
C GLU A 28 15.64 159.82 -100.29
N THR A 29 14.54 160.56 -100.08
CA THR A 29 13.81 160.56 -98.81
C THR A 29 13.29 159.17 -98.46
N ALA A 30 12.67 158.46 -99.41
CA ALA A 30 12.19 157.10 -99.21
C ALA A 30 13.34 156.12 -98.87
N ARG A 31 14.49 156.27 -99.53
CA ARG A 31 15.68 155.47 -99.25
C ARG A 31 16.20 155.71 -97.83
N VAL A 32 16.32 156.97 -97.41
CA VAL A 32 16.78 157.32 -96.05
C VAL A 32 15.81 156.79 -95.00
N VAL A 33 14.50 156.87 -95.24
CA VAL A 33 13.48 156.33 -94.33
C VAL A 33 13.62 154.82 -94.15
N GLU A 34 13.80 154.07 -95.25
CA GLU A 34 13.98 152.61 -95.16
C GLU A 34 15.34 152.21 -94.57
N GLU A 35 16.41 152.99 -94.81
CA GLU A 35 17.71 152.78 -94.17
C GLU A 35 17.65 153.01 -92.65
N GLU A 36 17.00 154.08 -92.19
CA GLU A 36 16.77 154.33 -90.76
C GLU A 36 15.84 153.28 -90.13
N ARG A 37 14.84 152.80 -90.87
CA ARG A 37 13.98 151.69 -90.42
C ARG A 37 14.76 150.39 -90.25
N LEU A 38 15.61 150.04 -91.23
CA LEU A 38 16.47 148.86 -91.15
C LEU A 38 17.41 148.95 -89.94
N ARG A 39 17.97 150.14 -89.69
CA ARG A 39 18.84 150.40 -88.53
C ARG A 39 18.10 150.24 -87.21
N ALA A 40 16.89 150.80 -87.09
CA ALA A 40 16.05 150.69 -85.91
C ALA A 40 15.62 149.23 -85.64
N GLN A 41 15.18 148.51 -86.67
CA GLN A 41 14.81 147.09 -86.56
C GLN A 41 16.00 146.20 -86.24
N GLY A 42 17.17 146.46 -86.84
CA GLY A 42 18.40 145.74 -86.54
C GLY A 42 18.85 145.93 -85.08
N ALA A 43 18.75 147.17 -84.57
CA ALA A 43 19.02 147.45 -83.16
C ALA A 43 18.02 146.72 -82.23
N PHE A 44 16.72 146.74 -82.57
CA PHE A 44 15.67 146.07 -81.80
C PHE A 44 15.84 144.55 -81.75
N LEU A 45 16.09 143.90 -82.89
CA LEU A 45 16.29 142.45 -82.93
C LEU A 45 17.52 142.03 -82.13
N LYS A 46 18.61 142.81 -82.22
CA LYS A 46 19.83 142.54 -81.45
C LYS A 46 19.61 142.68 -79.94
N THR A 47 18.84 143.69 -79.49
CA THR A 47 18.49 143.81 -78.07
C THR A 47 17.53 142.71 -77.62
N GLU A 48 16.54 142.32 -78.42
CA GLU A 48 15.66 141.19 -78.10
C GLU A 48 16.43 139.87 -77.98
N GLU A 49 17.36 139.59 -78.91
CA GLU A 49 18.20 138.38 -78.85
C GLU A 49 19.06 138.38 -77.58
N GLN A 50 19.72 139.49 -77.26
CA GLN A 50 20.53 139.61 -76.04
C GLN A 50 19.69 139.46 -74.76
N LEU A 51 18.51 140.07 -74.72
CA LEU A 51 17.58 139.92 -73.59
C LEU A 51 17.03 138.49 -73.50
N GLY A 52 16.74 137.84 -74.64
CA GLY A 52 16.32 136.45 -74.71
C GLY A 52 17.37 135.50 -74.14
N VAL A 53 18.62 135.63 -74.61
CA VAL A 53 19.75 134.83 -74.12
C VAL A 53 20.00 135.06 -72.62
N GLN A 54 19.92 136.31 -72.14
CA GLN A 54 20.07 136.59 -70.72
C GLN A 54 18.93 135.98 -69.87
N ARG A 55 17.67 136.07 -70.32
CA ARG A 55 16.52 135.47 -69.64
C ARG A 55 16.63 133.95 -69.58
N GLU A 56 17.04 133.31 -70.67
CA GLU A 56 17.22 131.86 -70.72
C GLU A 56 18.37 131.39 -69.82
N ASN A 57 19.50 132.11 -69.82
CA ASN A 57 20.60 131.84 -68.90
C ASN A 57 20.18 131.99 -67.44
N GLN A 58 19.45 133.06 -67.09
CA GLN A 58 18.92 133.26 -65.75
C GLN A 58 17.95 132.13 -65.36
N ALA A 59 17.03 131.75 -66.26
CA ALA A 59 16.09 130.64 -66.01
C ALA A 59 16.83 129.31 -65.80
N ARG A 60 17.89 129.05 -66.57
CA ARG A 60 18.74 127.87 -66.42
C ARG A 60 19.46 127.86 -65.08
N GLU A 61 20.04 128.99 -64.67
CA GLU A 61 20.72 129.10 -63.36
C GLU A 61 19.76 128.87 -62.21
N VAL A 62 18.55 129.45 -62.28
CA VAL A 62 17.49 129.22 -61.29
C VAL A 62 17.07 127.75 -61.25
N ALA A 63 16.91 127.10 -62.42
CA ALA A 63 16.55 125.68 -62.49
C ALA A 63 17.66 124.77 -61.93
N VAL A 64 18.92 125.05 -62.25
CA VAL A 64 20.08 124.32 -61.70
C VAL A 64 20.17 124.52 -60.19
N ALA A 65 19.99 125.73 -59.69
CA ALA A 65 19.98 126.01 -58.26
C ALA A 65 18.82 125.27 -57.54
N ALA A 66 17.63 125.24 -58.14
CA ALA A 66 16.49 124.49 -57.61
C ALA A 66 16.77 122.99 -57.56
N LYS A 67 17.32 122.40 -58.64
CA LYS A 67 17.69 120.98 -58.70
C LYS A 67 18.81 120.61 -57.73
N ASN A 68 19.79 121.50 -57.54
CA ASN A 68 20.84 121.30 -56.54
C ASN A 68 20.27 121.33 -55.12
N ARG A 69 19.34 122.24 -54.83
CA ARG A 69 18.63 122.27 -53.54
C ARG A 69 17.84 120.99 -53.31
N GLU A 70 17.07 120.54 -54.30
CA GLU A 70 16.33 119.26 -54.23
C GLU A 70 17.27 118.08 -53.97
N ARG A 71 18.41 118.01 -54.67
CA ARG A 71 19.41 116.95 -54.47
C ARG A 71 19.96 116.95 -53.06
N VAL A 72 20.31 118.11 -52.51
CA VAL A 72 20.85 118.22 -51.14
C VAL A 72 19.81 117.78 -50.12
N ILE A 73 18.56 118.22 -50.27
CA ILE A 73 17.45 117.80 -49.39
C ILE A 73 17.23 116.29 -49.48
N ALA A 74 17.23 115.72 -50.69
CA ALA A 74 17.05 114.29 -50.89
C ALA A 74 18.17 113.46 -50.24
N ILE A 75 19.44 113.85 -50.42
CA ILE A 75 20.60 113.19 -49.80
C ILE A 75 20.50 113.25 -48.28
N GLU A 76 20.18 114.43 -47.73
CA GLU A 76 20.07 114.58 -46.27
C GLU A 76 18.88 113.78 -45.73
N SER A 77 17.76 113.73 -46.45
CA SER A 77 16.61 112.90 -46.07
C SER A 77 16.92 111.40 -46.06
N GLU A 78 17.66 110.89 -47.07
CA GLU A 78 18.10 109.50 -47.08
C GLU A 78 19.10 109.22 -45.96
N ARG A 79 19.99 110.17 -45.66
CA ARG A 79 20.95 110.04 -44.56
C ARG A 79 20.24 109.95 -43.21
N ILE A 80 19.27 110.83 -42.96
CA ILE A 80 18.45 110.81 -41.74
C ILE A 80 17.69 109.49 -41.63
N GLU A 81 17.09 109.01 -42.73
CA GLU A 81 16.34 107.76 -42.72
C GLU A 81 17.25 106.54 -42.48
N LYS A 82 18.44 106.52 -43.09
CA LYS A 82 19.46 105.49 -42.84
C LYS A 82 19.90 105.48 -41.38
N ASP A 83 20.19 106.65 -40.80
CA ASP A 83 20.61 106.75 -39.40
C ASP A 83 19.47 106.32 -38.45
N ARG A 84 18.22 106.67 -38.77
CA ARG A 84 17.03 106.21 -38.04
C ARG A 84 16.87 104.69 -38.09
N LEU A 85 17.03 104.07 -39.26
CA LEU A 85 16.95 102.62 -39.41
C LEU A 85 18.08 101.90 -38.68
N LEU A 86 19.30 102.45 -38.72
CA LEU A 86 20.43 101.92 -37.97
C LEU A 86 20.19 101.96 -36.45
N GLU A 87 19.60 103.05 -35.94
CA GLU A 87 19.25 103.16 -34.53
C GLU A 87 18.17 102.14 -34.11
N VAL A 88 17.15 101.93 -34.95
CA VAL A 88 16.13 100.89 -34.72
C VAL A 88 16.78 99.50 -34.70
N ILE A 89 17.65 99.19 -35.67
CA ILE A 89 18.38 97.91 -35.71
C ILE A 89 19.27 97.74 -34.48
N ALA A 90 19.96 98.79 -34.05
CA ALA A 90 20.82 98.74 -32.87
C ALA A 90 20.01 98.46 -31.59
N ARG A 91 18.90 99.18 -31.39
CA ARG A 91 17.98 98.96 -30.27
C ARG A 91 17.39 97.56 -30.30
N ASP A 92 16.88 97.11 -31.45
CA ASP A 92 16.24 95.81 -31.58
C ASP A 92 17.27 94.69 -31.32
N ARG A 93 18.50 94.83 -31.82
CA ARG A 93 19.61 93.92 -31.53
C ARG A 93 19.94 93.87 -30.04
N GLU A 94 19.99 95.01 -29.37
CA GLU A 94 20.22 95.06 -27.92
C GLU A 94 19.10 94.33 -27.17
N THR A 95 17.83 94.61 -27.49
CA THR A 95 16.69 93.94 -26.85
C THR A 95 16.69 92.44 -27.07
N GLU A 96 17.01 91.97 -28.28
CA GLU A 96 17.09 90.54 -28.58
C GLU A 96 18.28 89.87 -27.89
N LEU A 97 19.44 90.53 -27.81
CA LEU A 97 20.57 90.01 -27.04
C LEU A 97 20.24 89.89 -25.55
N THR A 98 19.55 90.87 -24.96
CA THR A 98 19.08 90.79 -23.57
C THR A 98 18.05 89.66 -23.39
N ARG A 99 17.11 89.50 -24.32
CA ARG A 99 16.13 88.40 -24.28
C ARG A 99 16.81 87.03 -24.40
N ILE A 100 17.81 86.89 -25.26
CA ILE A 100 18.60 85.66 -25.41
C ILE A 100 19.39 85.38 -24.13
N ALA A 101 20.00 86.39 -23.52
CA ALA A 101 20.72 86.24 -22.24
C ALA A 101 19.78 85.74 -21.13
N ALA A 102 18.63 86.40 -20.94
CA ALA A 102 17.61 85.97 -19.97
C ALA A 102 17.10 84.54 -20.27
N SER A 103 16.88 84.20 -21.55
CA SER A 103 16.45 82.85 -21.93
C SER A 103 17.53 81.80 -21.66
N LYS A 104 18.82 82.14 -21.86
CA LYS A 104 19.95 81.25 -21.53
C LYS A 104 20.06 80.99 -20.04
N GLU A 105 19.85 82.01 -19.20
CA GLU A 105 19.83 81.85 -17.75
C GLU A 105 18.69 80.91 -17.32
N VAL A 106 17.48 81.13 -17.84
CA VAL A 106 16.34 80.24 -17.56
C VAL A 106 16.59 78.80 -18.02
N GLU A 107 17.21 78.60 -19.19
CA GLU A 107 17.55 77.26 -19.67
C GLU A 107 18.68 76.60 -18.85
N ALA A 108 19.61 77.37 -18.29
CA ALA A 108 20.63 76.85 -17.36
C ALA A 108 19.97 76.33 -16.08
N GLU A 109 19.10 77.13 -15.46
CA GLU A 109 18.34 76.74 -14.26
C GLU A 109 17.44 75.51 -14.54
N LYS A 110 16.78 75.45 -15.70
CA LYS A 110 16.00 74.27 -16.10
C LYS A 110 16.86 73.02 -16.24
N ARG A 111 18.10 73.14 -16.74
CA ARG A 111 19.03 72.01 -16.82
C ARG A 111 19.42 71.52 -15.44
N GLU A 112 19.70 72.44 -14.51
CA GLU A 112 20.01 72.12 -13.12
C GLU A 112 18.82 71.44 -12.42
N ILE A 113 17.60 71.96 -12.59
CA ILE A 113 16.38 71.31 -12.11
C ILE A 113 16.22 69.91 -12.72
N ALA A 114 16.47 69.74 -14.01
CA ALA A 114 16.40 68.43 -14.67
C ALA A 114 17.50 67.46 -14.20
N GLU A 115 18.63 67.95 -13.73
CA GLU A 115 19.69 67.16 -13.09
C GLU A 115 19.25 66.70 -11.70
N VAL A 116 18.75 67.61 -10.86
CA VAL A 116 18.18 67.28 -9.55
C VAL A 116 17.01 66.29 -9.67
N ILE A 117 16.14 66.44 -10.68
CA ILE A 117 15.05 65.47 -10.93
C ILE A 117 15.64 64.10 -11.32
N ARG A 118 16.68 64.05 -12.15
CA ARG A 118 17.34 62.78 -12.52
C ARG A 118 17.98 62.10 -11.31
N GLU A 119 18.66 62.87 -10.47
CA GLU A 119 19.21 62.37 -9.19
C GLU A 119 18.11 61.86 -8.28
N ARG A 120 17.00 62.60 -8.14
CA ARG A 120 15.84 62.17 -7.35
C ARG A 120 15.25 60.86 -7.87
N VAL A 121 15.04 60.74 -9.18
CA VAL A 121 14.52 59.51 -9.79
C VAL A 121 15.49 58.34 -9.61
N ALA A 122 16.81 58.59 -9.67
CA ALA A 122 17.81 57.57 -9.39
C ALA A 122 17.78 57.11 -7.92
N VAL A 123 17.63 58.04 -6.97
CA VAL A 123 17.46 57.73 -5.55
C VAL A 123 16.13 57.01 -5.29
N ASP A 124 15.03 57.47 -5.87
CA ASP A 124 13.72 56.81 -5.72
C ASP A 124 13.76 55.39 -6.28
N ARG A 125 14.48 55.17 -7.38
CA ARG A 125 14.72 53.82 -7.92
C ARG A 125 15.53 52.95 -6.96
N THR A 126 16.62 53.47 -6.39
CA THR A 126 17.42 52.67 -5.43
C THR A 126 16.62 52.38 -4.17
N VAL A 127 15.83 53.34 -3.66
CA VAL A 127 14.91 53.12 -2.53
C VAL A 127 13.90 52.03 -2.87
N ALA A 128 13.25 52.10 -4.04
CA ALA A 128 12.30 51.07 -4.47
C ALA A 128 12.94 49.68 -4.61
N GLU A 129 14.15 49.60 -5.19
CA GLU A 129 14.92 48.36 -5.29
C GLU A 129 15.27 47.80 -3.89
N GLN A 130 15.65 48.65 -2.93
CA GLN A 130 15.90 48.25 -1.55
C GLN A 130 14.62 47.84 -0.80
N GLU A 131 13.50 48.53 -1.02
CA GLU A 131 12.22 48.15 -0.42
C GLU A 131 11.76 46.77 -0.92
N GLU A 132 11.85 46.50 -2.21
CA GLU A 132 11.54 45.19 -2.78
C GLU A 132 12.53 44.12 -2.32
N SER A 133 13.83 44.44 -2.18
CA SER A 133 14.81 43.51 -1.63
C SER A 133 14.51 43.16 -0.16
N ILE A 134 14.12 44.14 0.65
CA ILE A 134 13.70 43.95 2.05
C ILE A 134 12.42 43.12 2.13
N LYS A 135 11.41 43.41 1.30
CA LYS A 135 10.17 42.61 1.24
C LYS A 135 10.48 41.17 0.86
N LYS A 136 11.31 40.96 -0.16
CA LYS A 136 11.74 39.63 -0.60
C LYS A 136 12.49 38.89 0.52
N LEU A 137 13.42 39.56 1.20
CA LEU A 137 14.14 38.97 2.33
C LEU A 137 13.18 38.59 3.44
N ARG A 138 12.26 39.48 3.84
CA ARG A 138 11.25 39.18 4.87
C ARG A 138 10.38 37.99 4.51
N ALA A 139 9.91 37.91 3.26
CA ALA A 139 9.09 36.81 2.79
C ALA A 139 9.85 35.47 2.78
N VAL A 140 11.13 35.47 2.33
CA VAL A 140 11.99 34.29 2.34
C VAL A 140 12.28 33.85 3.78
N GLU A 141 12.66 34.77 4.66
CA GLU A 141 12.96 34.46 6.07
C GLU A 141 11.72 34.03 6.87
N GLU A 142 10.54 34.52 6.52
CA GLU A 142 9.29 34.06 7.13
C GLU A 142 8.92 32.65 6.65
N ALA A 143 9.06 32.37 5.36
CA ALA A 143 8.87 31.03 4.82
C ALA A 143 9.88 30.02 5.40
N GLU A 144 11.15 30.43 5.56
CA GLU A 144 12.18 29.58 6.13
C GLU A 144 11.93 29.33 7.63
N ARG A 145 11.50 30.35 8.39
CA ARG A 145 11.09 30.17 9.79
C ARG A 145 9.89 29.23 9.94
N GLN A 146 8.88 29.35 9.07
CA GLN A 146 7.75 28.42 9.06
C GLN A 146 8.17 27.00 8.70
N ARG A 147 9.05 26.85 7.71
CA ARG A 147 9.62 25.54 7.35
C ARG A 147 10.39 24.94 8.52
N GLN A 148 11.26 25.71 9.16
CA GLN A 148 12.04 25.27 10.32
C GLN A 148 11.15 24.91 11.50
N SER A 149 10.09 25.69 11.78
CA SER A 149 9.16 25.37 12.88
C SER A 149 8.42 24.05 12.63
N VAL A 150 8.00 23.79 11.39
CA VAL A 150 7.37 22.51 11.00
C VAL A 150 8.36 21.34 11.13
N ILE A 151 9.61 21.52 10.70
CA ILE A 151 10.64 20.48 10.83
C ILE A 151 10.92 20.19 12.31
N ILE A 152 11.13 21.22 13.13
CA ILE A 152 11.39 21.05 14.57
C ILE A 152 10.20 20.37 15.26
N ALA A 153 8.96 20.75 14.92
CA ALA A 153 7.77 20.11 15.47
C ALA A 153 7.68 18.62 15.07
N ALA A 154 7.94 18.31 13.80
CA ALA A 154 7.94 16.94 13.30
C ALA A 154 9.08 16.10 13.92
N GLU A 155 10.27 16.68 14.08
CA GLU A 155 11.41 16.05 14.76
C GLU A 155 11.10 15.82 16.24
N ALA A 156 10.51 16.79 16.93
CA ALA A 156 10.09 16.64 18.32
C ALA A 156 9.06 15.53 18.48
N GLU A 157 8.05 15.46 17.60
CA GLU A 157 7.04 14.39 17.63
C GLU A 157 7.65 13.02 17.32
N ALA A 158 8.57 12.95 16.34
CA ALA A 158 9.28 11.72 16.02
C ALA A 158 10.17 11.24 17.18
N GLN A 159 10.90 12.15 17.82
CA GLN A 159 11.71 11.85 19.00
C GLN A 159 10.84 11.42 20.19
N GLU A 160 9.70 12.08 20.42
CA GLU A 160 8.76 11.68 21.48
C GLU A 160 8.23 10.28 21.24
N ARG A 161 7.80 9.95 20.01
CA ARG A 161 7.34 8.60 19.63
C ARG A 161 8.45 7.57 19.80
N LEU A 162 9.66 7.86 19.33
CA LEU A 162 10.81 6.97 19.48
C LEU A 162 11.10 6.67 20.95
N VAL A 163 11.11 7.69 21.82
CA VAL A 163 11.34 7.51 23.25
C VAL A 163 10.21 6.71 23.90
N LYS A 164 8.94 6.95 23.52
CA LYS A 164 7.79 6.16 23.99
C LYS A 164 7.90 4.70 23.58
N ASP A 165 8.25 4.43 22.32
CA ASP A 165 8.37 3.06 21.80
C ASP A 165 9.54 2.32 22.45
N ILE A 166 10.70 2.96 22.61
CA ILE A 166 11.84 2.38 23.34
C ILE A 166 11.46 2.10 24.79
N LYS A 167 10.82 3.05 25.49
CA LYS A 167 10.41 2.86 26.88
C LYS A 167 9.33 1.79 27.03
N ALA A 168 8.40 1.71 26.09
CA ALA A 168 7.39 0.65 26.05
C ALA A 168 8.03 -0.72 25.80
N ALA A 169 9.00 -0.81 24.88
CA ALA A 169 9.75 -2.03 24.61
C ALA A 169 10.61 -2.45 25.81
N GLU A 170 11.35 -1.54 26.43
CA GLU A 170 12.12 -1.78 27.66
C GLU A 170 11.21 -2.25 28.80
N ALA A 171 10.05 -1.61 28.99
CA ALA A 171 9.08 -2.01 30.00
C ALA A 171 8.49 -3.40 29.70
N ALA A 172 8.20 -3.71 28.43
CA ALA A 172 7.71 -5.01 28.01
C ALA A 172 8.76 -6.12 28.21
N GLU A 173 10.03 -5.83 27.91
CA GLU A 173 11.17 -6.73 28.16
C GLU A 173 11.32 -7.01 29.65
N GLN A 174 11.38 -5.97 30.49
CA GLN A 174 11.45 -6.14 31.94
C GLN A 174 10.25 -6.93 32.48
N ALA A 175 9.04 -6.64 32.01
CA ALA A 175 7.84 -7.39 32.38
C ALA A 175 7.89 -8.85 31.91
N ALA A 176 8.52 -9.16 30.77
CA ALA A 176 8.71 -10.51 30.29
C ALA A 176 9.76 -11.26 31.13
N VAL A 177 10.87 -10.61 31.50
CA VAL A 177 11.90 -11.17 32.40
C VAL A 177 11.30 -11.49 33.77
N HIS A 178 10.52 -10.57 34.34
CA HIS A 178 9.86 -10.79 35.62
C HIS A 178 8.82 -11.92 35.54
N ARG A 179 8.03 -12.00 34.46
CA ARG A 179 7.10 -13.11 34.23
C ARG A 179 7.81 -14.46 34.08
N ALA A 180 8.91 -14.50 33.32
CA ALA A 180 9.71 -15.73 33.19
C ALA A 180 10.32 -16.17 34.53
N ALA A 181 10.79 -15.22 35.34
CA ALA A 181 11.27 -15.50 36.70
C ALA A 181 10.14 -15.98 37.63
N GLU A 182 8.95 -15.39 37.54
CA GLU A 182 7.76 -15.83 38.27
C GLU A 182 7.36 -17.26 37.89
N GLU A 183 7.33 -17.58 36.59
CA GLU A 183 7.04 -18.93 36.11
C GLU A 183 8.09 -19.95 36.56
N LEU A 184 9.38 -19.62 36.51
CA LEU A 184 10.46 -20.47 37.02
C LEU A 184 10.32 -20.72 38.53
N THR A 185 10.08 -19.67 39.32
CA THR A 185 9.92 -19.80 40.77
C THR A 185 8.67 -20.61 41.14
N LEU A 186 7.56 -20.43 40.40
CA LEU A 186 6.37 -21.27 40.55
C LEU A 186 6.62 -22.73 40.15
N ALA A 187 7.37 -22.97 39.06
CA ALA A 187 7.73 -24.32 38.63
C ALA A 187 8.64 -25.01 39.66
N GLU A 188 9.65 -24.32 40.18
CA GLU A 188 10.51 -24.81 41.27
C GLU A 188 9.72 -25.10 42.54
N ALA A 189 8.78 -24.21 42.91
CA ALA A 189 7.90 -24.44 44.06
C ALA A 189 7.00 -25.68 43.87
N ARG A 190 6.45 -25.87 42.67
CA ARG A 190 5.65 -27.06 42.32
C ARG A 190 6.50 -28.34 42.36
N LEU A 191 7.70 -28.32 41.79
CA LEU A 191 8.62 -29.45 41.82
C LEU A 191 8.96 -29.81 43.26
N LYS A 192 9.31 -28.82 44.09
CA LYS A 192 9.61 -29.02 45.50
C LYS A 192 8.42 -29.55 46.30
N SER A 193 7.20 -29.08 46.01
CA SER A 193 5.98 -29.62 46.62
C SER A 193 5.78 -31.08 46.23
N ALA A 194 5.93 -31.42 44.95
CA ALA A 194 5.80 -32.80 44.46
C ALA A 194 6.86 -33.73 45.06
N ASP A 195 8.10 -33.26 45.20
CA ASP A 195 9.18 -34.01 45.87
C ASP A 195 8.87 -34.26 47.34
N LEU A 196 8.38 -33.26 48.07
CA LEU A 196 7.98 -33.42 49.48
C LEU A 196 6.79 -34.37 49.61
N ASP A 197 5.80 -34.29 48.72
CA ASP A 197 4.66 -35.22 48.69
C ASP A 197 5.11 -36.65 48.36
N ALA A 198 6.06 -36.81 47.43
CA ALA A 198 6.64 -38.11 47.10
C ALA A 198 7.40 -38.69 48.30
N GLN A 199 8.21 -37.88 49.00
CA GLN A 199 8.90 -38.29 50.22
C GLN A 199 7.92 -38.64 51.35
N ALA A 200 6.83 -37.88 51.50
CA ALA A 200 5.79 -38.17 52.48
C ALA A 200 5.11 -39.51 52.17
N LYS A 201 4.77 -39.78 50.89
CA LYS A 201 4.20 -41.06 50.45
C LYS A 201 5.19 -42.22 50.64
N LEU A 202 6.47 -42.02 50.37
CA LEU A 202 7.51 -43.04 50.59
C LEU A 202 7.57 -43.41 52.08
N ARG A 203 7.65 -42.41 52.97
CA ARG A 203 7.65 -42.64 54.43
C ARG A 203 6.36 -43.29 54.92
N LEU A 204 5.22 -42.92 54.35
CA LEU A 204 3.94 -43.55 54.68
C LEU A 204 3.90 -45.01 54.20
N ALA A 205 4.43 -45.31 53.02
CA ALA A 205 4.56 -46.68 52.52
C ALA A 205 5.53 -47.51 53.37
N GLU A 206 6.66 -46.94 53.78
CA GLU A 206 7.59 -47.57 54.74
C GLU A 206 6.92 -47.81 56.10
N GLY A 207 6.10 -46.86 56.58
CA GLY A 207 5.30 -47.00 57.79
C GLY A 207 4.29 -48.15 57.69
N ILE A 208 3.51 -48.20 56.60
CA ILE A 208 2.57 -49.30 56.33
C ILE A 208 3.31 -50.63 56.21
N GLN A 209 4.46 -50.67 55.52
CA GLN A 209 5.27 -51.88 55.41
C GLN A 209 5.77 -52.34 56.77
N ALA A 210 6.18 -51.41 57.64
CA ALA A 210 6.60 -51.72 59.00
C ALA A 210 5.43 -52.21 59.87
N GLU A 211 4.25 -51.59 59.77
CA GLU A 211 3.04 -52.03 60.46
C GLU A 211 2.61 -53.44 60.01
N ALA A 212 2.56 -53.68 58.70
CA ALA A 212 2.22 -55.00 58.14
C ALA A 212 3.29 -56.05 58.49
N ALA A 213 4.57 -55.68 58.54
CA ALA A 213 5.64 -56.58 58.97
C ALA A 213 5.54 -56.89 60.47
N ALA A 214 5.15 -55.93 61.31
CA ALA A 214 4.91 -56.15 62.74
C ALA A 214 3.69 -57.07 62.97
N GLU A 215 2.60 -56.87 62.23
CA GLU A 215 1.43 -57.75 62.26
C GLU A 215 1.77 -59.16 61.76
N GLY A 216 2.55 -59.26 60.67
CA GLY A 216 3.05 -60.53 60.14
C GLY A 216 3.95 -61.27 61.13
N LEU A 217 4.88 -60.58 61.80
CA LEU A 217 5.72 -61.15 62.86
C LEU A 217 4.90 -61.58 64.08
N ALA A 218 3.88 -60.80 64.46
CA ALA A 218 2.96 -61.18 65.53
C ALA A 218 2.15 -62.43 65.16
N ALA A 219 1.64 -62.53 63.93
CA ALA A 219 0.93 -63.70 63.43
C ALA A 219 1.82 -64.95 63.39
N VAL A 220 3.10 -64.81 63.03
CA VAL A 220 4.08 -65.90 63.07
C VAL A 220 4.35 -66.33 64.52
N GLN A 221 4.54 -65.41 65.45
CA GLN A 221 4.73 -65.74 66.87
C GLN A 221 3.50 -66.42 67.49
N VAL A 222 2.28 -66.01 67.10
CA VAL A 222 1.04 -66.68 67.52
C VAL A 222 1.00 -68.10 66.97
N ARG A 223 1.29 -68.30 65.68
CA ARG A 223 1.34 -69.63 65.06
C ARG A 223 2.42 -70.54 65.68
N ASP A 224 3.60 -70.01 65.99
CA ASP A 224 4.65 -70.78 66.65
C ASP A 224 4.21 -71.22 68.06
N LYS A 225 3.53 -70.34 68.79
CA LYS A 225 2.97 -70.67 70.10
C LYS A 225 1.81 -71.65 70.01
N GLU A 226 0.95 -71.54 69.01
CA GLU A 226 -0.10 -72.52 68.71
C GLU A 226 0.50 -73.89 68.36
N ALA A 227 1.55 -73.94 67.55
CA ALA A 227 2.26 -75.18 67.21
C ALA A 227 2.87 -75.84 68.46
N GLU A 228 3.46 -75.05 69.37
CA GLU A 228 3.99 -75.54 70.65
C GLU A 228 2.87 -76.11 71.55
N VAL A 229 1.68 -75.50 71.54
CA VAL A 229 0.50 -75.99 72.25
C VAL A 229 -0.03 -77.28 71.63
N ILE A 230 -0.11 -77.36 70.29
CA ILE A 230 -0.53 -78.55 69.56
C ILE A 230 0.45 -79.71 69.81
N GLU A 231 1.75 -79.48 69.84
CA GLU A 231 2.74 -80.52 70.14
C GLU A 231 2.61 -81.05 71.59
N LYS A 232 2.30 -80.17 72.55
CA LYS A 232 2.03 -80.57 73.95
C LYS A 232 0.69 -81.30 74.09
N ALA A 233 -0.36 -80.84 73.40
CA ALA A 233 -1.66 -81.49 73.38
C ALA A 233 -1.58 -82.87 72.70
N GLY A 234 -0.89 -82.98 71.57
CA GLY A 234 -0.67 -84.24 70.86
C GLY A 234 0.13 -85.26 71.68
N ARG A 235 1.11 -84.82 72.48
CA ARG A 235 1.80 -85.71 73.44
C ARG A 235 0.87 -86.21 74.56
N ALA A 236 0.03 -85.34 75.11
CA ALA A 236 -0.96 -85.73 76.11
C ALA A 236 -2.03 -86.67 75.53
N GLU A 237 -2.48 -86.44 74.30
CA GLU A 237 -3.40 -87.35 73.59
C GLU A 237 -2.77 -88.70 73.30
N ALA A 238 -1.48 -88.75 72.91
CA ALA A 238 -0.76 -89.99 72.68
C ALA A 238 -0.64 -90.84 73.95
N GLU A 239 -0.31 -90.22 75.09
CA GLU A 239 -0.27 -90.91 76.39
C GLU A 239 -1.66 -91.42 76.82
N ALA A 240 -2.72 -90.64 76.56
CA ALA A 240 -4.10 -91.03 76.82
C ALA A 240 -4.57 -92.18 75.91
N THR A 241 -4.16 -92.19 74.64
CA THR A 241 -4.46 -93.30 73.72
C THR A 241 -3.70 -94.57 74.06
N GLU A 242 -2.43 -94.48 74.50
CA GLU A 242 -1.68 -95.66 74.96
C GLU A 242 -2.33 -96.30 76.19
N ALA A 243 -2.79 -95.48 77.15
CA ALA A 243 -3.54 -95.96 78.32
C ALA A 243 -4.88 -96.61 77.93
N ARG A 244 -5.60 -96.04 76.95
CA ARG A 244 -6.85 -96.59 76.43
C ARG A 244 -6.65 -97.91 75.70
N MET A 245 -5.60 -98.05 74.89
CA MET A 245 -5.29 -99.28 74.16
C MET A 245 -4.89 -100.43 75.11
N ARG A 246 -4.21 -100.16 76.23
CA ARG A 246 -3.94 -101.18 77.26
C ARG A 246 -5.24 -101.70 77.89
N ALA A 247 -6.19 -100.81 78.19
CA ALA A 247 -7.49 -101.20 78.74
C ALA A 247 -8.36 -101.97 77.72
N GLU A 248 -8.31 -101.59 76.43
CA GLU A 248 -9.01 -102.30 75.35
C GLU A 248 -8.41 -103.68 75.05
N ALA A 249 -7.09 -103.87 75.23
CA ALA A 249 -6.43 -105.18 75.07
C ALA A 249 -6.80 -106.19 76.17
N GLU A 250 -7.07 -105.72 77.39
CA GLU A 250 -7.59 -106.57 78.48
C GLU A 250 -9.07 -106.90 78.25
N GLY A 251 -9.87 -105.94 77.77
CA GLY A 251 -11.28 -106.16 77.42
C GLY A 251 -11.49 -107.08 76.22
N SER A 252 -10.60 -107.03 75.22
CA SER A 252 -10.69 -107.89 74.03
C SER A 252 -10.35 -109.36 74.32
N ARG A 253 -9.43 -109.63 75.25
CA ARG A 253 -9.17 -110.99 75.75
C ARG A 253 -10.37 -111.61 76.46
N ALA A 254 -11.12 -110.80 77.22
CA ALA A 254 -12.35 -111.25 77.86
C ALA A 254 -13.49 -111.50 76.85
N LYS A 255 -13.60 -110.66 75.81
CA LYS A 255 -14.60 -110.83 74.72
C LYS A 255 -14.31 -112.04 73.83
N ALA A 256 -13.06 -112.32 73.51
CA ALA A 256 -12.68 -113.45 72.64
C ALA A 256 -13.02 -114.82 73.25
N LEU A 257 -12.95 -114.96 74.58
CA LEU A 257 -13.37 -116.17 75.28
C LEU A 257 -14.91 -116.36 75.27
N ALA A 258 -15.66 -115.26 75.37
CA ALA A 258 -17.13 -115.29 75.30
C ALA A 258 -17.67 -115.52 73.87
N GLU A 259 -16.99 -114.99 72.85
CA GLU A 259 -17.36 -115.19 71.44
C GLU A 259 -17.11 -116.63 70.96
N ALA A 260 -16.09 -117.31 71.49
CA ALA A 260 -15.82 -118.71 71.16
C ALA A 260 -16.92 -119.66 71.66
N GLU A 261 -17.51 -119.39 72.83
CA GLU A 261 -18.64 -120.17 73.36
C GLU A 261 -19.95 -119.86 72.59
N ALA A 262 -20.17 -118.60 72.20
CA ALA A 262 -21.36 -118.19 71.46
C ALA A 262 -21.42 -118.73 70.02
N ILE A 263 -20.27 -118.81 69.33
CA ILE A 263 -20.20 -119.35 67.96
C ILE A 263 -20.48 -120.86 67.96
N GLY A 264 -20.06 -121.60 68.99
CA GLY A 264 -20.34 -123.03 69.13
C GLY A 264 -21.83 -123.37 69.25
N GLU A 265 -22.59 -122.54 69.97
CA GLU A 265 -24.04 -122.69 70.13
C GLU A 265 -24.82 -122.24 68.87
N LYS A 266 -24.37 -121.15 68.22
CA LYS A 266 -25.02 -120.61 67.01
C LYS A 266 -24.96 -121.55 65.81
N LEU A 267 -23.84 -122.25 65.61
CA LEU A 267 -23.68 -123.20 64.50
C LEU A 267 -24.54 -124.46 64.66
N LYS A 268 -24.84 -124.88 65.90
CA LYS A 268 -25.81 -125.96 66.16
C LYS A 268 -27.24 -125.53 65.84
N ALA A 269 -27.60 -124.27 66.11
CA ALA A 269 -28.91 -123.71 65.83
C ALA A 269 -29.16 -123.48 64.32
N GLU A 270 -28.16 -122.99 63.58
CA GLU A 270 -28.28 -122.77 62.13
C GLU A 270 -28.36 -124.06 61.32
N ALA A 271 -27.67 -125.13 61.77
CA ALA A 271 -27.79 -126.45 61.15
C ALA A 271 -29.20 -127.04 61.31
N ALA A 272 -29.86 -126.80 62.44
CA ALA A 272 -31.25 -127.20 62.66
C ALA A 272 -32.26 -126.34 61.87
N GLY A 273 -31.99 -125.04 61.72
CA GLY A 273 -32.87 -124.13 60.96
C GLY A 273 -32.82 -124.37 59.44
N LEU A 274 -31.66 -124.71 58.88
CA LEU A 274 -31.51 -125.00 57.46
C LEU A 274 -32.18 -126.32 57.03
N THR A 275 -32.17 -127.35 57.89
CA THR A 275 -32.87 -128.61 57.62
C THR A 275 -34.40 -128.42 57.63
N GLU A 276 -34.93 -127.61 58.53
CA GLU A 276 -36.36 -127.26 58.55
C GLU A 276 -36.76 -126.39 57.35
N LYS A 277 -35.92 -125.43 56.94
CA LYS A 277 -36.19 -124.57 55.78
C LYS A 277 -36.12 -125.31 54.44
N ALA A 278 -35.22 -126.29 54.32
CA ALA A 278 -35.13 -127.16 53.14
C ALA A 278 -36.35 -128.10 53.04
N ALA A 279 -36.85 -128.61 54.17
CA ALA A 279 -38.09 -129.38 54.22
C ALA A 279 -39.32 -128.52 53.84
N ALA A 280 -39.36 -127.25 54.24
CA ALA A 280 -40.43 -126.31 53.88
C ALA A 280 -40.40 -125.89 52.40
N MET A 281 -39.21 -125.74 51.79
CA MET A 281 -39.07 -125.41 50.37
C MET A 281 -39.39 -126.61 49.44
N ALA A 282 -39.21 -127.84 49.91
CA ALA A 282 -39.62 -129.04 49.19
C ALA A 282 -41.16 -129.25 49.18
N ALA A 283 -41.89 -128.59 50.07
CA ALA A 283 -43.34 -128.69 50.21
C ALA A 283 -44.13 -127.60 49.46
N LEU A 284 -43.47 -126.74 48.67
CA LEU A 284 -44.10 -125.64 47.94
C LEU A 284 -44.13 -125.87 46.42
N ASP A 285 -45.31 -125.67 45.84
CA ASP A 285 -45.67 -125.94 44.44
C ASP A 285 -45.07 -124.93 43.44
N GLU A 286 -44.89 -125.37 42.19
CA GLU A 286 -44.10 -124.73 41.12
C GLU A 286 -44.59 -123.32 40.74
N ALA A 287 -45.87 -123.02 40.97
CA ALA A 287 -46.49 -121.72 40.70
C ALA A 287 -45.85 -120.57 41.51
N SER A 288 -45.49 -120.82 42.78
CA SER A 288 -44.92 -119.78 43.66
C SER A 288 -43.52 -119.35 43.24
N ARG A 289 -42.76 -120.28 42.64
CA ARG A 289 -41.39 -120.02 42.15
C ARG A 289 -41.41 -119.12 40.91
N SER A 290 -42.34 -119.38 40.00
CA SER A 290 -42.52 -118.57 38.78
C SER A 290 -42.93 -117.11 39.06
N HIS A 291 -43.73 -116.89 40.11
CA HIS A 291 -44.17 -115.54 40.50
C HIS A 291 -43.02 -114.70 41.09
N GLU A 292 -42.08 -115.34 41.81
CA GLU A 292 -40.89 -114.68 42.34
C GLU A 292 -39.94 -114.26 41.21
N GLU A 293 -39.72 -115.13 40.23
CA GLU A 293 -38.91 -114.81 39.05
C GLU A 293 -39.54 -113.69 38.20
N TYR A 294 -40.86 -113.70 38.04
CA TYR A 294 -41.58 -112.63 37.34
C TYR A 294 -41.45 -111.28 38.03
N ARG A 295 -41.54 -111.25 39.38
CA ARG A 295 -41.38 -110.02 40.16
C ARG A 295 -39.99 -109.41 39.97
N LEU A 296 -38.95 -110.23 40.05
CA LEU A 296 -37.55 -109.79 39.86
C LEU A 296 -37.31 -109.23 38.45
N ARG A 297 -37.95 -109.81 37.43
CA ARG A 297 -37.86 -109.33 36.04
C ARG A 297 -38.54 -107.98 35.84
N LEU A 298 -39.70 -107.77 36.47
CA LEU A 298 -40.46 -106.52 36.40
C LEU A 298 -39.69 -105.35 37.01
N GLU A 299 -38.98 -105.61 38.10
CA GLU A 299 -38.16 -104.63 38.80
C GLU A 299 -36.99 -104.17 37.92
N ALA A 300 -36.35 -105.10 37.21
CA ALA A 300 -35.29 -104.76 36.25
C ALA A 300 -35.80 -103.95 35.04
N GLU A 301 -36.98 -104.26 34.47
CA GLU A 301 -37.54 -103.51 33.34
C GLU A 301 -37.93 -102.06 33.68
N LYS A 302 -38.41 -101.85 34.91
CA LYS A 302 -38.75 -100.52 35.42
C LYS A 302 -37.53 -99.59 35.42
N ASP A 303 -36.39 -100.08 35.89
CA ASP A 303 -35.16 -99.28 36.00
C ASP A 303 -34.62 -98.87 34.62
N ILE A 304 -34.71 -99.76 33.63
CA ILE A 304 -34.30 -99.47 32.25
C ILE A 304 -35.16 -98.37 31.61
N ARG A 305 -36.48 -98.38 31.83
CA ARG A 305 -37.38 -97.37 31.26
C ARG A 305 -37.16 -95.98 31.84
N LEU A 306 -36.89 -95.88 33.14
CA LEU A 306 -36.59 -94.60 33.79
C LEU A 306 -35.33 -93.97 33.21
N ALA A 307 -34.27 -94.76 33.03
CA ALA A 307 -33.02 -94.28 32.43
C ALA A 307 -33.22 -93.77 30.98
N GLY A 308 -34.07 -94.43 30.18
CA GLY A 308 -34.36 -93.99 28.81
C GLY A 308 -35.10 -92.65 28.71
N LEU A 309 -36.03 -92.37 29.64
CA LEU A 309 -36.78 -91.11 29.68
C LEU A 309 -35.89 -89.92 30.07
N ASP A 310 -34.93 -90.13 30.97
CA ASP A 310 -34.01 -89.08 31.39
C ASP A 310 -33.10 -88.61 30.23
N VAL A 311 -32.68 -89.54 29.37
CA VAL A 311 -31.91 -89.21 28.16
C VAL A 311 -32.72 -88.34 27.19
N GLN A 312 -34.02 -88.64 27.00
CA GLN A 312 -34.88 -87.84 26.13
C GLN A 312 -35.06 -86.41 26.65
N ARG A 313 -35.18 -86.23 27.98
CA ARG A 313 -35.29 -84.91 28.61
C ARG A 313 -34.04 -84.05 28.34
N GLN A 314 -32.85 -84.62 28.50
CA GLN A 314 -31.59 -83.89 28.29
C GLN A 314 -31.42 -83.43 26.83
N VAL A 315 -31.85 -84.25 25.85
CA VAL A 315 -31.81 -83.87 24.42
C VAL A 315 -32.78 -82.71 24.14
N ALA A 316 -33.98 -82.73 24.71
CA ALA A 316 -34.96 -81.66 24.55
C ALA A 316 -34.47 -80.33 25.14
N GLU A 317 -33.83 -80.35 26.31
CA GLU A 317 -33.23 -79.16 26.94
C GLU A 317 -32.10 -78.56 26.08
N ALA A 318 -31.23 -79.40 25.51
CA ALA A 318 -30.16 -78.95 24.62
C ALA A 318 -30.70 -78.34 23.31
N GLN A 319 -31.74 -78.94 22.72
CA GLN A 319 -32.40 -78.42 21.52
C GLN A 319 -33.11 -77.07 21.77
N ALA A 320 -33.79 -76.94 22.92
CA ALA A 320 -34.45 -75.69 23.31
C ALA A 320 -33.44 -74.55 23.54
N SER A 321 -32.29 -74.86 24.15
CA SER A 321 -31.20 -73.90 24.36
C SER A 321 -30.66 -73.35 23.04
N VAL A 322 -30.39 -74.23 22.06
CA VAL A 322 -29.89 -73.81 20.73
C VAL A 322 -30.90 -72.95 19.98
N LEU A 323 -32.19 -73.29 20.07
CA LEU A 323 -33.27 -72.49 19.46
C LEU A 323 -33.40 -71.11 20.11
N ALA A 324 -33.30 -71.03 21.44
CA ALA A 324 -33.38 -69.77 22.17
C ALA A 324 -32.25 -68.81 21.78
N THR A 325 -31.00 -69.28 21.77
CA THR A 325 -29.84 -68.46 21.39
C THR A 325 -29.86 -68.04 19.92
N GLY A 326 -30.42 -68.89 19.04
CA GLY A 326 -30.58 -68.56 17.62
C GLY A 326 -31.62 -67.47 17.35
N LEU A 327 -32.72 -67.43 18.11
CA LEU A 327 -33.75 -66.40 18.01
C LEU A 327 -33.33 -65.08 18.66
N GLU A 328 -32.53 -65.13 19.72
CA GLU A 328 -32.02 -63.95 20.43
C GLU A 328 -31.09 -63.09 19.58
N ASN A 329 -30.33 -63.70 18.66
CA ASN A 329 -29.33 -63.01 17.84
C ASN A 329 -29.78 -62.71 16.40
N ALA A 330 -31.04 -62.98 16.05
CA ALA A 330 -31.54 -62.81 14.69
C ALA A 330 -32.27 -61.46 14.51
N ASP A 331 -31.71 -60.57 13.69
CA ASP A 331 -32.38 -59.33 13.27
C ASP A 331 -33.44 -59.63 12.19
N ILE A 332 -34.72 -59.65 12.59
CA ILE A 332 -35.84 -59.93 11.68
C ILE A 332 -36.47 -58.62 11.20
N ASN A 333 -36.13 -58.20 9.97
CA ASN A 333 -36.81 -57.13 9.25
C ASN A 333 -38.00 -57.69 8.44
N ILE A 334 -39.23 -57.42 8.91
CA ILE A 334 -40.47 -57.90 8.29
C ILE A 334 -41.00 -56.83 7.32
N VAL A 335 -40.93 -57.09 6.01
CA VAL A 335 -41.61 -56.31 4.97
C VAL A 335 -42.66 -57.21 4.30
N GLY A 336 -43.92 -56.78 4.33
CA GLY A 336 -45.13 -57.61 4.18
C GLY A 336 -45.29 -58.41 2.88
N GLY A 337 -45.96 -59.56 3.02
CA GLY A 337 -46.40 -60.47 1.95
C GLY A 337 -46.55 -61.90 2.47
N GLU A 338 -47.73 -62.25 2.98
CA GLU A 338 -48.09 -63.44 3.78
C GLU A 338 -47.93 -64.82 3.08
N SER A 339 -47.50 -64.87 1.82
CA SER A 339 -47.45 -66.13 1.05
C SER A 339 -46.06 -66.53 0.53
N VAL A 340 -45.01 -65.74 0.78
CA VAL A 340 -43.61 -66.06 0.39
C VAL A 340 -42.74 -66.45 1.61
N PHE A 341 -43.30 -66.35 2.82
CA PHE A 341 -42.57 -66.50 4.09
C PHE A 341 -42.21 -67.96 4.42
N PHE A 342 -43.08 -68.92 4.13
CA PHE A 342 -42.88 -70.31 4.54
C PHE A 342 -41.88 -71.06 3.63
N ASP A 343 -41.93 -70.79 2.32
CA ASP A 343 -41.10 -71.49 1.34
C ASP A 343 -39.62 -71.05 1.41
N ARG A 344 -39.36 -69.79 1.79
CA ARG A 344 -38.00 -69.27 2.00
C ARG A 344 -37.42 -69.54 3.38
N LEU A 345 -38.25 -69.78 4.40
CA LEU A 345 -37.80 -70.14 5.75
C LEU A 345 -37.30 -71.60 5.80
N VAL A 346 -37.92 -72.50 5.03
CA VAL A 346 -37.49 -73.91 4.96
C VAL A 346 -36.29 -74.08 4.02
N SER A 347 -36.17 -73.27 2.96
CA SER A 347 -35.01 -73.34 2.04
C SER A 347 -33.73 -72.72 2.59
N SER A 348 -33.81 -71.77 3.53
CA SER A 348 -32.65 -71.08 4.12
C SER A 348 -32.02 -71.83 5.30
N ILE A 349 -32.70 -72.85 5.84
CA ILE A 349 -32.18 -73.73 6.90
C ILE A 349 -31.22 -74.81 6.34
N ALA A 350 -31.17 -75.01 5.01
CA ALA A 350 -30.38 -76.06 4.38
C ALA A 350 -29.07 -75.61 3.68
N LEU A 351 -28.77 -74.31 3.58
CA LEU A 351 -27.61 -73.81 2.80
C LEU A 351 -26.71 -72.83 3.57
N GLY A 352 -26.32 -73.20 4.78
CA GLY A 352 -25.30 -72.51 5.57
C GLY A 352 -23.97 -73.28 5.63
N LYS A 353 -23.16 -73.25 4.57
CA LYS A 353 -21.71 -73.54 4.63
C LYS A 353 -20.96 -72.79 3.52
N GLY A 354 -20.08 -71.85 3.90
CA GLY A 354 -18.89 -71.50 3.11
C GLY A 354 -18.70 -70.01 2.77
N LEU A 355 -18.05 -69.28 3.66
CA LEU A 355 -17.42 -67.97 3.42
C LEU A 355 -16.18 -68.11 2.50
N ASP A 356 -16.11 -67.44 1.34
CA ASP A 356 -14.84 -67.02 0.67
C ASP A 356 -15.02 -66.06 -0.55
N GLY A 357 -15.90 -65.05 -0.45
CA GLY A 357 -16.28 -64.21 -1.61
C GLY A 357 -15.81 -62.74 -1.57
N PHE A 358 -15.00 -62.32 -0.60
CA PHE A 358 -14.81 -60.90 -0.28
C PHE A 358 -13.62 -60.21 -1.00
N VAL A 359 -13.00 -60.83 -2.02
CA VAL A 359 -11.72 -60.34 -2.61
C VAL A 359 -11.79 -59.98 -4.11
N GLN A 360 -12.92 -60.18 -4.81
CA GLN A 360 -12.94 -60.04 -6.29
C GLN A 360 -13.70 -58.84 -6.88
N HIS A 361 -14.29 -57.92 -6.10
CA HIS A 361 -15.13 -56.87 -6.69
C HIS A 361 -14.94 -55.44 -6.15
N SER A 362 -13.73 -55.07 -5.68
CA SER A 362 -13.44 -53.68 -5.34
C SER A 362 -12.56 -52.99 -6.40
N GLU A 363 -13.19 -52.35 -7.38
CA GLU A 363 -12.55 -51.56 -8.44
C GLU A 363 -11.69 -50.39 -7.90
N THR A 364 -11.92 -49.95 -6.67
CA THR A 364 -11.19 -48.83 -6.05
C THR A 364 -9.83 -49.23 -5.47
N ALA A 365 -9.62 -50.51 -5.13
CA ALA A 365 -8.32 -50.99 -4.64
C ALA A 365 -7.33 -51.30 -5.78
N GLN A 366 -7.82 -51.72 -6.96
CA GLN A 366 -6.99 -51.96 -8.15
C GLN A 366 -6.50 -50.66 -8.80
N ALA A 367 -7.32 -49.59 -8.79
CA ALA A 367 -6.98 -48.31 -9.41
C ALA A 367 -5.83 -47.56 -8.70
N LEU A 368 -5.65 -47.77 -7.39
CA LEU A 368 -4.61 -47.10 -6.59
C LEU A 368 -3.27 -47.83 -6.58
N ALA A 369 -3.25 -49.14 -6.87
CA ALA A 369 -2.04 -49.95 -6.89
C ALA A 369 -1.55 -50.34 -8.30
N GLY A 370 -2.35 -50.07 -9.34
CA GLY A 370 -2.07 -50.47 -10.74
C GLY A 370 -0.69 -50.04 -11.27
N PRO A 371 -0.26 -48.78 -11.15
CA PRO A 371 1.02 -48.33 -11.73
C PRO A 371 2.28 -48.96 -11.10
N TRP A 372 2.13 -49.57 -9.92
CA TRP A 372 3.19 -50.16 -9.10
C TRP A 372 3.29 -51.67 -9.28
N LEU A 373 2.19 -52.30 -9.69
CA LEU A 373 2.10 -53.74 -9.95
C LEU A 373 2.46 -54.08 -11.40
N ASP A 374 2.29 -53.14 -12.35
CA ASP A 374 2.63 -53.33 -13.76
C ASP A 374 4.03 -52.84 -14.15
N GLY A 375 4.84 -52.39 -13.19
CA GLY A 375 6.28 -52.08 -13.37
C GLY A 375 6.60 -50.83 -14.20
N THR A 376 5.60 -50.01 -14.54
CA THR A 376 5.78 -48.77 -15.30
C THR A 376 6.24 -47.56 -14.47
N ALA A 377 6.27 -47.67 -13.14
CA ALA A 377 6.80 -46.67 -12.23
C ALA A 377 7.71 -47.32 -11.17
N SER A 378 8.86 -46.72 -10.89
CA SER A 378 9.75 -47.15 -9.80
C SER A 378 9.58 -46.25 -8.57
N PHE A 379 9.41 -46.87 -7.38
CA PHE A 379 9.37 -46.16 -6.09
C PHE A 379 10.57 -45.24 -5.91
N THR A 380 11.73 -45.63 -6.46
CA THR A 380 12.98 -44.87 -6.39
C THR A 380 13.00 -43.62 -7.25
N ASP A 381 12.34 -43.61 -8.42
CA ASP A 381 12.26 -42.43 -9.30
C ASP A 381 11.30 -41.38 -8.75
N ASP A 382 10.18 -41.80 -8.16
CA ASP A 382 9.23 -40.89 -7.52
C ASP A 382 9.74 -40.37 -6.16
N PHE A 383 10.50 -41.17 -5.41
CA PHE A 383 11.20 -40.69 -4.21
C PHE A 383 12.35 -39.72 -4.55
N GLY A 384 13.06 -39.95 -5.66
CA GLY A 384 14.07 -39.04 -6.19
C GLY A 384 13.50 -37.69 -6.67
N ARG A 385 12.28 -37.68 -7.24
CA ARG A 385 11.58 -36.43 -7.60
C ARG A 385 11.07 -35.65 -6.39
N ILE A 386 10.65 -36.33 -5.33
CA ILE A 386 10.13 -35.71 -4.11
C ILE A 386 11.26 -35.17 -3.21
N LEU A 387 12.48 -35.73 -3.28
CA LEU A 387 13.66 -35.22 -2.57
C LEU A 387 14.57 -34.31 -3.42
N GLY A 388 14.30 -34.17 -4.72
CA GLY A 388 15.17 -33.49 -5.69
C GLY A 388 14.88 -32.01 -5.98
N GLN A 389 14.07 -31.29 -5.21
CA GLN A 389 13.77 -29.87 -5.48
C GLN A 389 13.91 -28.94 -4.27
N VAL A 390 15.15 -28.80 -3.78
CA VAL A 390 15.76 -27.48 -3.53
C VAL A 390 17.23 -27.58 -3.94
N SER A 391 17.52 -27.29 -5.21
CA SER A 391 18.89 -27.05 -5.67
C SER A 391 19.13 -25.55 -5.71
N THR A 392 20.30 -25.09 -5.25
CA THR A 392 20.75 -23.69 -5.30
C THR A 392 21.05 -23.20 -6.74
N ALA A 393 20.92 -24.08 -7.74
CA ALA A 393 21.05 -23.74 -9.15
C ALA A 393 19.74 -23.17 -9.74
N ASP A 394 18.57 -23.62 -9.27
CA ASP A 394 17.28 -23.14 -9.78
C ASP A 394 16.92 -21.73 -9.28
N VAL A 395 17.51 -21.30 -8.15
CA VAL A 395 17.35 -19.94 -7.61
C VAL A 395 18.10 -18.90 -8.46
N GLN A 396 19.14 -19.30 -9.20
CA GLN A 396 19.97 -18.38 -9.99
C GLN A 396 19.31 -17.96 -11.32
N ASN A 397 18.39 -18.78 -11.84
CA ASN A 397 17.73 -18.56 -13.14
C ASN A 397 16.28 -18.08 -13.02
N LEU A 398 15.81 -17.75 -11.82
CA LEU A 398 14.50 -17.13 -11.62
C LEU A 398 14.56 -15.66 -12.06
N THR A 399 13.69 -15.30 -13.00
CA THR A 399 13.45 -13.90 -13.37
C THR A 399 12.56 -13.23 -12.32
N VAL A 400 12.64 -11.90 -12.20
CA VAL A 400 11.82 -11.12 -11.27
C VAL A 400 10.32 -11.39 -11.50
N SER A 401 9.90 -11.51 -12.77
CA SER A 401 8.51 -11.84 -13.14
C SER A 401 8.08 -13.23 -12.70
N ALA A 402 8.93 -14.25 -12.88
CA ALA A 402 8.64 -15.63 -12.47
C ALA A 402 8.54 -15.77 -10.95
N LEU A 403 9.35 -15.03 -10.19
CA LEU A 403 9.28 -14.98 -8.73
C LEU A 403 7.98 -14.33 -8.25
N LEU A 404 7.62 -13.16 -8.80
CA LEU A 404 6.39 -12.45 -8.43
C LEU A 404 5.13 -13.26 -8.76
N MET A 405 5.10 -13.92 -9.92
CA MET A 405 4.03 -14.84 -10.31
C MET A 405 3.94 -16.07 -9.39
N LYS A 406 5.08 -16.62 -8.96
CA LYS A 406 5.11 -17.73 -7.99
C LYS A 406 4.57 -17.31 -6.62
N LEU A 407 4.95 -16.12 -6.14
CA LEU A 407 4.48 -15.56 -4.87
C LEU A 407 2.98 -15.23 -4.89
N MET A 408 2.47 -14.76 -6.04
CA MET A 408 1.03 -14.58 -6.26
C MET A 408 0.29 -15.92 -6.25
N LYS A 409 0.85 -16.98 -6.85
CA LYS A 409 0.25 -18.32 -6.89
C LYS A 409 0.24 -19.02 -5.52
N THR A 410 1.19 -18.72 -4.64
CA THR A 410 1.22 -19.25 -3.26
C THR A 410 0.24 -18.56 -2.29
N GLY A 411 -0.57 -17.60 -2.76
CA GLY A 411 -1.81 -17.21 -2.07
C GLY A 411 -1.66 -16.41 -0.77
N GLY A 412 -0.77 -15.40 -0.74
CA GLY A 412 -0.68 -14.44 0.37
C GLY A 412 -1.59 -13.22 0.20
N ALA A 413 -1.94 -12.55 1.31
CA ALA A 413 -2.84 -11.37 1.38
C ALA A 413 -2.40 -10.13 0.56
N ASN A 414 -1.25 -10.17 -0.10
CA ASN A 414 -0.64 -9.05 -0.84
C ASN A 414 -0.63 -9.25 -2.36
N SER A 415 -1.48 -10.13 -2.91
CA SER A 415 -1.54 -10.43 -4.35
C SER A 415 -1.70 -9.19 -5.24
N GLY A 416 -2.51 -8.20 -4.82
CA GLY A 416 -2.70 -6.94 -5.55
C GLY A 416 -1.46 -6.04 -5.59
N GLN A 417 -0.68 -6.01 -4.50
CA GLN A 417 0.58 -5.25 -4.45
C GLN A 417 1.68 -5.93 -5.28
N LEU A 418 1.71 -7.27 -5.29
CA LEU A 418 2.63 -8.05 -6.10
C LEU A 418 2.35 -7.88 -7.60
N GLN A 419 1.09 -7.73 -7.99
CA GLN A 419 0.71 -7.45 -9.38
C GLN A 419 1.16 -6.05 -9.82
N GLN A 420 1.00 -5.03 -8.97
CA GLN A 420 1.52 -3.68 -9.24
C GLN A 420 3.05 -3.65 -9.37
N LEU A 421 3.76 -4.48 -8.59
CA LEU A 421 5.21 -4.63 -8.70
C LEU A 421 5.62 -5.36 -9.98
N LEU A 422 4.83 -6.33 -10.45
CA LEU A 422 5.05 -7.01 -11.73
C LEU A 422 4.89 -6.03 -12.90
N ASP A 423 3.83 -5.22 -12.88
CA ASP A 423 3.56 -4.21 -13.92
C ASP A 423 4.70 -3.17 -13.98
N LYS A 424 5.12 -2.63 -12.82
CA LYS A 424 6.27 -1.71 -12.75
C LYS A 424 7.59 -2.37 -13.15
N ALA A 425 7.81 -3.63 -12.82
CA ALA A 425 9.01 -4.36 -13.25
C ALA A 425 9.02 -4.56 -14.77
N GLY A 426 7.86 -4.72 -15.41
CA GLY A 426 7.68 -4.74 -16.86
C GLY A 426 8.00 -3.39 -17.50
N GLU A 427 7.47 -2.29 -16.97
CA GLU A 427 7.75 -0.93 -17.44
C GLU A 427 9.24 -0.57 -17.35
N LEU A 428 9.92 -1.05 -16.32
CA LEU A 428 11.35 -0.80 -16.09
C LEU A 428 12.27 -1.77 -16.86
N GLY A 429 11.72 -2.73 -17.61
CA GLY A 429 12.49 -3.74 -18.34
C GLY A 429 13.25 -4.74 -17.43
N LEU A 430 12.88 -4.82 -16.15
CA LEU A 430 13.50 -5.68 -15.15
C LEU A 430 12.76 -7.02 -14.99
N ALA A 431 11.60 -7.18 -15.63
CA ALA A 431 10.78 -8.38 -15.56
C ALA A 431 11.52 -9.65 -16.01
N ASP A 432 12.37 -9.56 -17.02
CA ASP A 432 13.16 -10.68 -17.56
C ASP A 432 14.58 -10.77 -16.98
N ALA A 433 14.94 -9.85 -16.06
CA ALA A 433 16.23 -9.88 -15.41
C ALA A 433 16.30 -11.07 -14.44
N SER A 434 17.38 -11.86 -14.50
CA SER A 434 17.63 -12.92 -13.54
C SER A 434 18.00 -12.32 -12.18
N LEU A 435 17.50 -12.92 -11.09
CA LEU A 435 17.80 -12.47 -9.73
C LEU A 435 19.31 -12.49 -9.43
N ALA A 436 20.06 -13.39 -10.07
CA ALA A 436 21.52 -13.44 -9.98
C ALA A 436 22.22 -12.19 -10.57
N ALA A 437 21.65 -11.59 -11.63
CA ALA A 437 22.21 -10.37 -12.23
C ALA A 437 21.95 -9.12 -11.37
N LEU A 438 20.87 -9.12 -10.58
CA LEU A 438 20.51 -8.02 -9.67
C LEU A 438 21.25 -8.10 -8.33
N ASN A 439 21.65 -9.30 -7.89
CA ASN A 439 22.27 -9.53 -6.60
C ASN A 439 23.81 -9.31 -6.60
N GLY A 440 24.26 -8.29 -7.35
CA GLY A 440 25.64 -7.85 -7.57
C GLY A 440 26.75 -8.60 -6.82
N SER A 441 27.62 -9.29 -7.57
CA SER A 441 28.84 -9.91 -7.04
C SER A 441 29.73 -8.86 -6.35
N THR A 442 29.67 -8.82 -5.02
CA THR A 442 30.74 -8.25 -4.20
C THR A 442 31.93 -9.21 -4.27
N LYS A 443 32.82 -8.98 -5.24
CA LYS A 443 34.23 -9.38 -5.11
C LYS A 443 34.91 -8.34 -4.24
N GLY A 444 35.20 -8.72 -2.99
CA GLY A 444 35.89 -7.92 -1.97
C GLY A 444 35.75 -8.60 -0.63
#